data_AF-A0A352IDP3-F1
#
_entry.id   AF-A0A352IDP3-F1
#
_cell.length_a   1.000
_cell.length_b   1.000
_cell.length_c   1.000
_cell.angle_alpha   90.00
_cell.angle_beta   90.00
_cell.angle_gamma   90.00
#
_symmetry.space_group_name_H-M   'P 1'
#
loop_
_entity.id
_entity.type
_entity.pdbx_description
1 polymer ?
#
loop_
_entity_poly.entity_id
_entity_poly.type
_entity_poly.pdbx_seq_one_letter_code
_entity_poly.pdbx_strand_id
1 'polypeptide(L)'
;VTALQISGITVDEILGFRDGLLETGKRVHLDDLDTLDIVGTGGDGKNTFNISTCAAFVIAGAGFLVSKHGNGGSSSVSGASNVLAQHGVKFTDDESLLRRSIEESGVCYMHAPLFAYGMKNVGPVRKALGIPTCFNILGPLLNPCRPKNSLHGTATQGQLRLYTSIHQKTGDNFGVVTSFDGYDEISLTSEFKVVTRLYERVYTPVEMGLKYAAPEDLYGGGTPGEAAAIFDSVLQGTATEAQRNVVIANAACGISIMDKNLSVADTVFMARESLESGRALECFRKFVSINS
;
A
#
# COMPACT_ATOMS: atom_id res chain seq x y z
N VAL A 1 20.29 -0.21 -16.35
CA VAL A 1 19.78 0.34 -15.07
C VAL A 1 20.60 1.52 -14.57
N THR A 2 21.92 1.40 -14.40
CA THR A 2 22.77 2.52 -13.90
C THR A 2 22.71 3.74 -14.82
N ALA A 3 22.78 3.56 -16.14
CA ALA A 3 22.63 4.67 -17.10
C ALA A 3 21.29 5.41 -16.93
N LEU A 4 20.18 4.69 -16.79
CA LEU A 4 18.85 5.27 -16.55
C LEU A 4 18.78 6.03 -15.22
N GLN A 5 19.48 5.56 -14.19
CA GLN A 5 19.55 6.24 -12.90
C GLN A 5 20.29 7.58 -13.01
N ILE A 6 21.36 7.63 -13.82
CA ILE A 6 22.16 8.85 -14.04
C ILE A 6 21.40 9.85 -14.92
N SER A 7 20.79 9.37 -16.01
CA SER A 7 20.06 10.21 -16.96
C SER A 7 18.69 10.66 -16.45
N GLY A 8 18.16 10.00 -15.43
CA GLY A 8 16.77 10.12 -15.00
C GLY A 8 15.85 9.30 -15.89
N ILE A 9 14.98 8.49 -15.29
CA ILE A 9 14.02 7.68 -16.04
C ILE A 9 12.78 8.50 -16.40
N THR A 10 12.34 8.37 -17.64
CA THR A 10 11.13 9.03 -18.14
C THR A 10 9.87 8.23 -17.83
N VAL A 11 8.70 8.88 -17.95
CA VAL A 11 7.39 8.24 -17.80
C VAL A 11 7.22 7.11 -18.83
N ASP A 12 7.60 7.34 -20.08
CA ASP A 12 7.47 6.35 -21.16
C ASP A 12 8.34 5.12 -20.94
N GLU A 13 9.57 5.31 -20.45
CA GLU A 13 10.44 4.19 -20.10
C GLU A 13 9.87 3.38 -18.95
N ILE A 14 9.37 4.02 -17.87
CA ILE A 14 8.72 3.32 -16.75
C ILE A 14 7.50 2.52 -17.23
N LEU A 15 6.64 3.12 -18.07
CA LEU A 15 5.48 2.43 -18.61
C LEU A 15 5.88 1.24 -19.48
N GLY A 16 6.90 1.39 -20.33
CA GLY A 16 7.44 0.28 -21.13
C GLY A 16 7.98 -0.87 -20.26
N PHE A 17 8.72 -0.56 -19.18
CA PHE A 17 9.17 -1.58 -18.23
C PHE A 17 8.00 -2.24 -17.50
N ARG A 18 7.01 -1.45 -17.06
CA ARG A 18 5.81 -1.95 -16.39
C ARG A 18 5.06 -2.93 -17.28
N ASP A 19 4.79 -2.53 -18.52
CA ASP A 19 3.99 -3.31 -19.46
C ASP A 19 4.73 -4.60 -19.83
N GLY A 20 6.03 -4.52 -20.15
CA GLY A 20 6.84 -5.71 -20.40
C GLY A 20 6.92 -6.68 -19.21
N LEU A 21 7.01 -6.17 -17.97
CA LEU A 21 6.99 -7.03 -16.78
C LEU A 21 5.63 -7.69 -16.56
N LEU A 22 4.53 -6.96 -16.75
CA LEU A 22 3.18 -7.50 -16.64
C LEU A 22 2.91 -8.57 -17.73
N GLU A 23 3.43 -8.38 -18.95
CA GLU A 23 3.35 -9.36 -20.04
C GLU A 23 4.08 -10.66 -19.72
N THR A 24 5.18 -10.61 -18.95
CA THR A 24 5.86 -11.83 -18.51
C THR A 24 5.08 -12.61 -17.46
N GLY A 25 4.08 -11.98 -16.84
CA GLY A 25 3.41 -12.45 -15.65
C GLY A 25 2.08 -13.16 -15.89
N LYS A 26 1.36 -13.40 -14.80
CA LYS A 26 -0.03 -13.87 -14.81
C LYS A 26 -0.96 -12.71 -14.46
N ARG A 27 -1.85 -12.35 -15.39
CA ARG A 27 -2.93 -11.38 -15.13
C ARG A 27 -4.00 -12.02 -14.24
N VAL A 28 -4.56 -11.23 -13.33
CA VAL A 28 -5.70 -11.63 -12.47
C VAL A 28 -6.93 -10.84 -12.90
N HIS A 29 -8.03 -11.52 -13.23
CA HIS A 29 -9.24 -10.87 -13.76
C HIS A 29 -10.22 -10.48 -12.64
N LEU A 30 -10.15 -9.22 -12.21
CA LEU A 30 -11.09 -8.57 -11.26
C LEU A 30 -11.67 -7.26 -11.82
N ASP A 31 -11.69 -7.12 -13.16
CA ASP A 31 -12.10 -5.89 -13.86
C ASP A 31 -13.55 -5.45 -13.55
N ASP A 32 -14.41 -6.40 -13.19
CA ASP A 32 -15.80 -6.21 -12.79
C ASP A 32 -15.94 -5.56 -11.41
N LEU A 33 -14.94 -5.70 -10.54
CA LEU A 33 -14.95 -5.16 -9.19
C LEU A 33 -14.43 -3.72 -9.16
N ASP A 34 -14.89 -2.92 -8.20
CA ASP A 34 -14.32 -1.61 -7.92
C ASP A 34 -13.35 -1.72 -6.75
N THR A 35 -12.07 -1.90 -7.07
CA THR A 35 -11.03 -2.19 -6.08
C THR A 35 -10.02 -1.06 -5.97
N LEU A 36 -9.39 -0.99 -4.80
CA LEU A 36 -8.24 -0.14 -4.52
C LEU A 36 -7.00 -0.98 -4.23
N ASP A 37 -5.85 -0.55 -4.74
CA ASP A 37 -4.55 -0.97 -4.20
C ASP A 37 -3.96 0.16 -3.35
N ILE A 38 -3.44 -0.19 -2.18
CA ILE A 38 -2.77 0.73 -1.26
C ILE A 38 -1.37 0.22 -0.98
N VAL A 39 -0.36 0.93 -1.49
CA VAL A 39 1.02 0.44 -1.51
C VAL A 39 2.01 1.60 -1.56
N GLY A 40 3.11 1.48 -0.81
CA GLY A 40 4.23 2.42 -0.84
C GLY A 40 5.35 1.94 -1.77
N THR A 41 6.22 2.85 -2.21
CA THR A 41 7.42 2.50 -2.99
C THR A 41 8.43 1.67 -2.19
N GLY A 42 8.35 1.71 -0.86
CA GLY A 42 9.30 1.14 0.08
C GLY A 42 10.67 1.81 -0.01
N GLY A 43 11.58 1.40 0.88
CA GLY A 43 12.96 1.89 0.86
C GLY A 43 13.13 3.31 1.42
N ASP A 44 12.17 3.78 2.22
CA ASP A 44 12.27 5.04 2.99
C ASP A 44 13.28 4.96 4.15
N GLY A 45 13.68 3.75 4.56
CA GLY A 45 14.61 3.50 5.65
C GLY A 45 14.03 3.75 7.04
N LYS A 46 12.71 3.87 7.18
CA LYS A 46 12.05 4.26 8.44
C LYS A 46 11.69 3.08 9.34
N ASN A 47 11.62 1.87 8.78
CA ASN A 47 11.24 0.65 9.49
C ASN A 47 9.91 0.79 10.25
N THR A 48 8.87 1.29 9.58
CA THR A 48 7.53 1.36 10.16
C THR A 48 6.89 -0.02 10.30
N PHE A 49 5.92 -0.15 11.19
CA PHE A 49 5.05 -1.34 11.20
C PHE A 49 4.20 -1.40 9.91
N ASN A 50 3.45 -2.49 9.71
CA ASN A 50 2.75 -2.76 8.46
C ASN A 50 1.48 -1.89 8.22
N ILE A 51 1.60 -0.55 8.31
CA ILE A 51 0.52 0.45 8.23
C ILE A 51 -0.34 0.25 6.98
N SER A 52 0.23 0.23 5.78
CA SER A 52 -0.55 0.02 4.54
C SER A 52 -1.26 -1.34 4.47
N THR A 53 -0.81 -2.33 5.25
CA THR A 53 -1.46 -3.64 5.33
C THR A 53 -2.62 -3.61 6.33
N CYS A 54 -2.45 -2.97 7.50
CA CYS A 54 -3.56 -2.68 8.40
C CYS A 54 -4.64 -1.84 7.71
N ALA A 55 -4.24 -0.80 6.99
CA ALA A 55 -5.14 0.11 6.29
C ALA A 55 -5.97 -0.62 5.24
N ALA A 56 -5.42 -1.62 4.54
CA ALA A 56 -6.19 -2.45 3.61
C ALA A 56 -7.38 -3.15 4.29
N PHE A 57 -7.18 -3.71 5.49
CA PHE A 57 -8.28 -4.35 6.24
C PHE A 57 -9.24 -3.34 6.84
N VAL A 58 -8.78 -2.13 7.21
CA VAL A 58 -9.66 -1.04 7.65
C VAL A 58 -10.55 -0.53 6.51
N ILE A 59 -10.00 -0.38 5.31
CA ILE A 59 -10.76 0.00 4.10
C ILE A 59 -11.81 -1.09 3.80
N ALA A 60 -11.43 -2.37 3.89
CA ALA A 60 -12.36 -3.49 3.73
C ALA A 60 -13.47 -3.52 4.78
N GLY A 61 -13.15 -3.30 6.06
CA GLY A 61 -14.14 -3.21 7.13
C GLY A 61 -15.06 -1.99 7.02
N ALA A 62 -14.67 -0.98 6.23
CA ALA A 62 -15.52 0.17 5.88
C ALA A 62 -16.43 -0.10 4.65
N GLY A 63 -16.33 -1.29 4.04
CA GLY A 63 -17.19 -1.74 2.94
C GLY A 63 -16.58 -1.57 1.53
N PHE A 64 -15.31 -1.22 1.41
CA PHE A 64 -14.63 -1.03 0.12
C PHE A 64 -13.73 -2.21 -0.23
N LEU A 65 -13.64 -2.59 -1.50
CA LEU A 65 -12.85 -3.74 -1.91
C LEU A 65 -11.37 -3.37 -2.11
N VAL A 66 -10.46 -4.20 -1.58
CA VAL A 66 -9.01 -3.98 -1.67
C VAL A 66 -8.34 -5.13 -2.39
N SER A 67 -7.62 -4.80 -3.46
CA SER A 67 -6.78 -5.73 -4.23
C SER A 67 -5.32 -5.37 -4.01
N LYS A 68 -4.77 -5.73 -2.84
CA LYS A 68 -3.45 -5.27 -2.40
C LYS A 68 -2.34 -6.05 -3.10
N HIS A 69 -1.42 -5.34 -3.74
CA HIS A 69 -0.17 -5.92 -4.22
C HIS A 69 0.94 -5.70 -3.19
N GLY A 70 1.78 -6.70 -2.94
CA GLY A 70 2.83 -6.54 -1.94
C GLY A 70 3.91 -7.60 -1.99
N ASN A 71 4.98 -7.36 -1.22
CA ASN A 71 6.14 -8.24 -1.15
C ASN A 71 6.65 -8.35 0.30
N GLY A 72 7.71 -9.15 0.50
CA GLY A 72 8.50 -9.13 1.73
C GLY A 72 9.20 -7.79 1.95
N GLY A 73 9.58 -7.52 3.21
CA GLY A 73 10.21 -6.25 3.60
C GLY A 73 11.52 -6.01 2.86
N SER A 74 11.67 -4.81 2.25
CA SER A 74 12.91 -4.39 1.59
C SER A 74 13.80 -3.52 2.48
N SER A 75 13.19 -2.73 3.37
CA SER A 75 13.85 -1.80 4.30
C SER A 75 13.31 -1.90 5.73
N SER A 76 12.20 -2.62 5.94
CA SER A 76 11.64 -2.91 7.26
C SER A 76 11.96 -4.34 7.70
N VAL A 77 11.89 -4.58 9.01
CA VAL A 77 12.02 -5.92 9.61
C VAL A 77 10.90 -6.85 9.19
N SER A 78 9.73 -6.31 8.81
CA SER A 78 8.57 -7.07 8.34
C SER A 78 7.85 -6.33 7.21
N GLY A 79 7.77 -6.94 6.04
CA GLY A 79 6.91 -6.45 4.95
C GLY A 79 5.50 -7.05 5.01
N ALA A 80 4.63 -6.60 4.10
CA ALA A 80 3.25 -7.07 4.01
C ALA A 80 3.15 -8.60 3.89
N SER A 81 4.02 -9.22 3.08
CA SER A 81 4.00 -10.69 2.95
C SER A 81 4.52 -11.41 4.20
N ASN A 82 5.41 -10.78 4.97
CA ASN A 82 5.94 -11.40 6.19
C ASN A 82 4.87 -11.48 7.28
N VAL A 83 4.19 -10.36 7.55
CA VAL A 83 3.13 -10.32 8.56
C VAL A 83 1.98 -11.25 8.19
N LEU A 84 1.53 -11.28 6.92
CA LEU A 84 0.46 -12.19 6.51
C LEU A 84 0.85 -13.67 6.66
N ALA A 85 2.08 -14.04 6.25
CA ALA A 85 2.56 -15.42 6.37
C ALA A 85 2.68 -15.87 7.84
N GLN A 86 3.02 -14.98 8.77
CA GLN A 86 3.05 -15.29 10.21
C GLN A 86 1.67 -15.67 10.76
N HIS A 87 0.59 -15.20 10.13
CA HIS A 87 -0.78 -15.57 10.47
C HIS A 87 -1.27 -16.82 9.72
N GLY A 88 -0.38 -17.54 9.05
CA GLY A 88 -0.70 -18.79 8.36
C GLY A 88 -1.20 -18.64 6.92
N VAL A 89 -1.16 -17.42 6.36
CA VAL A 89 -1.58 -17.18 4.98
C VAL A 89 -0.63 -17.87 4.00
N LYS A 90 -1.18 -18.70 3.11
CA LYS A 90 -0.50 -19.34 1.99
C LYS A 90 -0.78 -18.53 0.72
N PHE A 91 0.26 -17.92 0.17
CA PHE A 91 0.12 -17.14 -1.06
C PHE A 91 -0.16 -18.05 -2.26
N THR A 92 -1.06 -17.60 -3.12
CA THR A 92 -1.50 -18.32 -4.31
C THR A 92 -1.54 -17.38 -5.51
N ASP A 93 -1.43 -17.95 -6.71
CA ASP A 93 -1.77 -17.30 -7.98
C ASP A 93 -3.10 -17.84 -8.56
N ASP A 94 -3.84 -18.66 -7.81
CA ASP A 94 -5.14 -19.19 -8.19
C ASP A 94 -6.20 -18.07 -8.19
N GLU A 95 -6.62 -17.68 -9.39
CA GLU A 95 -7.60 -16.61 -9.60
C GLU A 95 -8.95 -16.89 -8.91
N SER A 96 -9.37 -18.16 -8.81
CA SER A 96 -10.63 -18.51 -8.16
C SER A 96 -10.57 -18.26 -6.65
N LEU A 97 -9.43 -18.56 -6.02
CA LEU A 97 -9.21 -18.30 -4.60
C LEU A 97 -9.04 -16.81 -4.33
N LEU A 98 -8.33 -16.07 -5.20
CA LEU A 98 -8.20 -14.62 -5.10
C LEU A 98 -9.54 -13.91 -5.20
N ARG A 99 -10.38 -14.31 -6.18
CA ARG A 99 -11.74 -13.79 -6.33
C ARG A 99 -12.59 -14.10 -5.11
N ARG A 100 -12.59 -15.35 -4.63
CA ARG A 100 -13.30 -15.73 -3.41
C ARG A 100 -12.85 -14.93 -2.20
N SER A 101 -11.54 -14.68 -2.06
CA SER A 101 -10.98 -13.89 -0.97
C SER A 101 -11.54 -12.47 -0.96
N ILE A 102 -11.53 -11.77 -2.10
CA ILE A 102 -12.03 -10.39 -2.15
C ILE A 102 -13.56 -10.32 -2.01
N GLU A 103 -14.30 -11.27 -2.57
CA GLU A 103 -15.77 -11.31 -2.48
C GLU A 103 -16.26 -11.63 -1.05
N GLU A 104 -15.58 -12.51 -0.32
CA GLU A 104 -16.02 -12.92 1.02
C GLU A 104 -15.40 -12.09 2.17
N SER A 105 -14.20 -11.53 1.99
CA SER A 105 -13.50 -10.79 3.06
C SER A 105 -13.30 -9.30 2.77
N GLY A 106 -13.57 -8.86 1.53
CA GLY A 106 -13.27 -7.51 1.06
C GLY A 106 -11.81 -7.32 0.62
N VAL A 107 -10.94 -8.32 0.82
CA VAL A 107 -9.51 -8.22 0.49
C VAL A 107 -9.04 -9.42 -0.34
N CYS A 108 -8.29 -9.17 -1.41
CA CYS A 108 -7.35 -10.15 -1.95
C CYS A 108 -5.92 -9.61 -1.87
N TYR A 109 -4.96 -10.52 -1.69
CA TYR A 109 -3.55 -10.19 -1.58
C TYR A 109 -2.75 -10.88 -2.68
N MET A 110 -2.03 -10.09 -3.47
CA MET A 110 -1.19 -10.58 -4.56
C MET A 110 0.28 -10.48 -4.14
N HIS A 111 0.86 -11.63 -3.76
CA HIS A 111 2.29 -11.72 -3.41
C HIS A 111 3.14 -11.58 -4.68
N ALA A 112 3.85 -10.45 -4.81
CA ALA A 112 4.53 -10.03 -6.04
C ALA A 112 5.38 -11.12 -6.75
N PRO A 113 6.16 -11.96 -6.02
CA PRO A 113 6.93 -13.05 -6.65
C PRO A 113 6.11 -14.08 -7.43
N LEU A 114 4.80 -14.20 -7.18
CA LEU A 114 3.92 -15.13 -7.89
C LEU A 114 3.37 -14.59 -9.21
N PHE A 115 3.51 -13.29 -9.47
CA PHE A 115 2.84 -12.66 -10.62
C PHE A 115 3.83 -12.02 -11.60
N ALA A 116 4.91 -11.40 -11.15
CA ALA A 116 5.87 -10.73 -12.03
C ALA A 116 7.08 -11.62 -12.33
N TYR A 117 6.93 -12.66 -13.16
CA TYR A 117 7.99 -13.67 -13.38
C TYR A 117 9.31 -13.09 -13.87
N GLY A 118 9.27 -12.05 -14.71
CA GLY A 118 10.46 -11.32 -15.17
C GLY A 118 11.31 -10.73 -14.03
N MET A 119 10.71 -10.41 -12.87
CA MET A 119 11.44 -9.89 -11.71
C MET A 119 12.43 -10.89 -11.12
N LYS A 120 12.25 -12.20 -11.33
CA LYS A 120 13.20 -13.23 -10.89
C LYS A 120 14.57 -13.04 -11.54
N ASN A 121 14.62 -12.56 -12.78
CA ASN A 121 15.86 -12.30 -13.50
C ASN A 121 16.55 -11.00 -13.05
N VAL A 122 15.77 -10.06 -12.51
CA VAL A 122 16.24 -8.73 -12.07
C VAL A 122 16.74 -8.76 -10.62
N GLY A 123 16.18 -9.64 -9.78
CA GLY A 123 16.49 -9.75 -8.35
C GLY A 123 17.99 -9.84 -8.02
N PRO A 124 18.75 -10.80 -8.62
CA PRO A 124 20.18 -10.93 -8.36
C PRO A 124 20.98 -9.67 -8.72
N VAL A 125 20.63 -9.01 -9.84
CA VAL A 125 21.29 -7.79 -10.30
C VAL A 125 21.04 -6.64 -9.33
N ARG A 126 19.80 -6.46 -8.86
CA ARG A 126 19.46 -5.43 -7.86
C ARG A 126 20.23 -5.64 -6.56
N LYS A 127 20.32 -6.90 -6.09
CA LYS A 127 21.07 -7.25 -4.88
C LYS A 127 22.56 -6.96 -5.03
N ALA A 128 23.15 -7.26 -6.18
CA ALA A 128 24.56 -6.98 -6.45
C ALA A 128 24.86 -5.47 -6.55
N LEU A 129 23.93 -4.68 -7.10
CA LEU A 129 24.09 -3.23 -7.21
C LEU A 129 23.99 -2.52 -5.85
N GLY A 130 23.14 -2.99 -4.94
CA GLY A 130 23.00 -2.43 -3.59
C GLY A 130 22.50 -0.97 -3.52
N ILE A 131 22.07 -0.41 -4.65
CA ILE A 131 21.56 0.97 -4.75
C ILE A 131 20.12 0.99 -5.28
N PRO A 132 19.31 2.00 -4.94
CA PRO A 132 18.00 2.20 -5.55
C PRO A 132 18.10 2.33 -7.08
N THR A 133 17.14 1.73 -7.79
CA THR A 133 17.02 1.80 -9.26
C THR A 133 15.57 2.05 -9.66
N CYS A 134 15.29 2.20 -10.97
CA CYS A 134 13.91 2.27 -11.46
C CYS A 134 13.01 1.10 -11.01
N PHE A 135 13.58 -0.08 -10.70
CA PHE A 135 12.81 -1.21 -10.19
C PHE A 135 12.24 -1.00 -8.78
N ASN A 136 12.75 -0.04 -8.01
CA ASN A 136 12.11 0.37 -6.74
C ASN A 136 10.82 1.16 -7.00
N ILE A 137 10.77 1.89 -8.12
CA ILE A 137 9.61 2.66 -8.55
C ILE A 137 8.58 1.76 -9.21
N LEU A 138 8.99 0.64 -9.82
CA LEU A 138 8.07 -0.24 -10.55
C LEU A 138 7.14 -1.07 -9.65
N GLY A 139 7.56 -1.48 -8.46
CA GLY A 139 6.80 -2.43 -7.62
C GLY A 139 5.31 -2.07 -7.44
N PRO A 140 4.97 -0.86 -6.99
CA PRO A 140 3.59 -0.41 -6.84
C PRO A 140 2.78 -0.35 -8.15
N LEU A 141 3.43 -0.26 -9.31
CA LEU A 141 2.79 -0.16 -10.63
C LEU A 141 2.52 -1.52 -11.27
N LEU A 142 2.92 -2.62 -10.62
CA LEU A 142 2.89 -3.98 -11.17
C LEU A 142 1.75 -4.84 -10.60
N ASN A 143 0.70 -4.22 -10.04
CA ASN A 143 -0.46 -4.96 -9.57
C ASN A 143 -1.09 -5.76 -10.74
N PRO A 144 -1.16 -7.10 -10.66
CA PRO A 144 -1.55 -7.93 -11.80
C PRO A 144 -3.05 -7.86 -12.13
N CYS A 145 -3.88 -7.28 -11.24
CA CYS A 145 -5.31 -7.07 -11.52
C CYS A 145 -5.64 -5.69 -12.10
N ARG A 146 -4.66 -4.76 -12.17
CA ARG A 146 -4.85 -3.38 -12.67
C ARG A 146 -6.09 -2.71 -12.05
N PRO A 147 -6.07 -2.45 -10.72
CA PRO A 147 -7.24 -1.93 -10.01
C PRO A 147 -7.71 -0.60 -10.60
N LYS A 148 -9.01 -0.32 -10.48
CA LYS A 148 -9.60 0.95 -10.94
C LYS A 148 -9.08 2.16 -10.14
N ASN A 149 -8.70 1.90 -8.89
CA ASN A 149 -8.22 2.90 -7.95
C ASN A 149 -6.85 2.50 -7.39
N SER A 150 -5.97 3.46 -7.19
CA SER A 150 -4.72 3.24 -6.47
C SER A 150 -4.39 4.36 -5.49
N LEU A 151 -3.74 4.00 -4.38
CA LEU A 151 -3.13 4.92 -3.44
C LEU A 151 -1.66 4.55 -3.30
N HIS A 152 -0.80 5.39 -3.87
CA HIS A 152 0.64 5.21 -3.89
C HIS A 152 1.32 6.12 -2.90
N GLY A 153 2.01 5.53 -1.95
CA GLY A 153 2.90 6.26 -1.07
C GLY A 153 4.32 6.36 -1.65
N THR A 154 4.94 7.53 -1.52
CA THR A 154 6.25 7.83 -2.11
C THR A 154 7.13 8.59 -1.13
N ALA A 155 8.39 8.15 -0.97
CA ALA A 155 9.32 8.71 0.01
C ALA A 155 9.87 10.10 -0.38
N THR A 156 9.70 10.53 -1.65
CA THR A 156 10.25 11.79 -2.15
C THR A 156 9.29 12.53 -3.08
N GLN A 157 9.37 13.87 -3.09
CA GLN A 157 8.62 14.72 -4.01
C GLN A 157 8.94 14.42 -5.50
N GLY A 158 10.14 13.92 -5.80
CA GLY A 158 10.51 13.48 -7.15
C GLY A 158 9.72 12.25 -7.59
N GLN A 159 9.60 11.26 -6.71
CA GLN A 159 8.76 10.07 -6.94
C GLN A 159 7.29 10.46 -7.07
N LEU A 160 6.79 11.36 -6.21
CA LEU A 160 5.41 11.86 -6.29
C LEU A 160 5.10 12.45 -7.66
N ARG A 161 5.96 13.33 -8.19
CA ARG A 161 5.78 13.88 -9.54
C ARG A 161 5.77 12.81 -10.61
N LEU A 162 6.68 11.85 -10.53
CA LEU A 162 6.77 10.75 -11.51
C LEU A 162 5.49 9.90 -11.51
N TYR A 163 5.02 9.48 -10.33
CA TYR A 163 3.78 8.70 -10.20
C TYR A 163 2.56 9.49 -10.69
N THR A 164 2.43 10.76 -10.31
CA THR A 164 1.37 11.63 -10.82
C THR A 164 1.37 11.71 -12.34
N SER A 165 2.54 11.88 -12.97
CA SER A 165 2.63 11.92 -14.44
C SER A 165 2.30 10.58 -15.10
N ILE A 166 2.66 9.46 -14.47
CA ILE A 166 2.29 8.11 -14.93
C ILE A 166 0.76 7.93 -14.93
N HIS A 167 0.09 8.30 -13.84
CA HIS A 167 -1.36 8.16 -13.74
C HIS A 167 -2.12 9.16 -14.62
N GLN A 168 -1.62 10.38 -14.77
CA GLN A 168 -2.17 11.33 -15.75
C GLN A 168 -2.11 10.80 -17.18
N LYS A 169 -1.04 10.07 -17.53
CA LYS A 169 -0.88 9.47 -18.86
C LYS A 169 -1.73 8.23 -19.07
N THR A 170 -1.90 7.40 -18.04
CA THR A 170 -2.65 6.13 -18.14
C THR A 170 -4.14 6.31 -17.91
N GLY A 171 -4.55 7.35 -17.18
CA GLY A 171 -5.94 7.73 -17.01
C GLY A 171 -6.72 6.85 -16.04
N ASP A 172 -6.06 6.19 -15.10
CA ASP A 172 -6.66 5.49 -13.95
C ASP A 172 -7.01 6.46 -12.81
N ASN A 173 -7.83 6.04 -11.84
CA ASN A 173 -8.12 6.85 -10.66
C ASN A 173 -7.04 6.62 -9.60
N PHE A 174 -6.51 7.70 -9.01
CA PHE A 174 -5.32 7.60 -8.18
C PHE A 174 -5.26 8.66 -7.07
N GLY A 175 -4.54 8.31 -6.02
CA GLY A 175 -3.92 9.21 -5.06
C GLY A 175 -2.43 8.91 -4.94
N VAL A 176 -1.60 9.95 -4.92
CA VAL A 176 -0.16 9.84 -4.60
C VAL A 176 0.12 10.66 -3.35
N VAL A 177 0.78 10.05 -2.38
CA VAL A 177 1.11 10.64 -1.09
C VAL A 177 2.61 10.74 -0.89
N THR A 178 3.07 11.85 -0.31
CA THR A 178 4.42 11.98 0.26
C THR A 178 4.34 12.73 1.58
N SER A 179 4.84 12.14 2.65
CA SER A 179 5.07 12.87 3.89
C SER A 179 6.38 13.69 3.80
N PHE A 180 6.38 14.91 4.33
CA PHE A 180 7.50 15.86 4.17
C PHE A 180 8.78 15.42 4.91
N ASP A 181 8.64 14.49 5.84
CA ASP A 181 9.71 13.85 6.60
C ASP A 181 10.17 12.51 6.01
N GLY A 182 9.74 12.21 4.78
CA GLY A 182 10.32 11.17 3.93
C GLY A 182 9.72 9.77 4.08
N TYR A 183 8.60 9.63 4.79
CA TYR A 183 7.83 8.37 4.77
C TYR A 183 7.10 8.22 3.44
N ASP A 184 7.03 6.99 2.96
CA ASP A 184 6.24 6.61 1.79
C ASP A 184 4.79 6.25 2.15
N GLU A 185 4.23 6.94 3.14
CA GLU A 185 2.86 6.80 3.63
C GLU A 185 2.46 8.08 4.40
N ILE A 186 1.19 8.23 4.78
CA ILE A 186 0.78 9.31 5.69
C ILE A 186 1.30 8.94 7.08
N SER A 187 2.33 9.64 7.59
CA SER A 187 3.00 9.30 8.85
C SER A 187 2.37 9.94 10.09
N LEU A 188 1.69 11.08 9.92
CA LEU A 188 1.26 11.97 10.99
C LEU A 188 2.39 12.59 11.84
N THR A 189 3.65 12.36 11.50
CA THR A 189 4.81 12.98 12.16
C THR A 189 5.17 14.33 11.53
N SER A 190 4.62 14.63 10.35
CA SER A 190 4.78 15.89 9.64
C SER A 190 3.54 16.21 8.79
N GLU A 191 3.60 17.33 8.07
CA GLU A 191 2.70 17.59 6.95
C GLU A 191 2.92 16.57 5.83
N PHE A 192 1.88 16.33 5.04
CA PHE A 192 1.96 15.42 3.90
C PHE A 192 1.20 16.00 2.71
N LYS A 193 1.69 15.66 1.52
CA LYS A 193 1.10 16.10 0.26
C LYS A 193 0.28 14.96 -0.32
N VAL A 194 -0.93 15.28 -0.77
CA VAL A 194 -1.79 14.36 -1.53
C VAL A 194 -2.03 14.96 -2.91
N VAL A 195 -1.76 14.18 -3.94
CA VAL A 195 -2.07 14.52 -5.34
C VAL A 195 -3.04 13.50 -5.89
N THR A 196 -4.15 13.97 -6.43
CA THR A 196 -5.17 13.17 -7.11
C THR A 196 -5.39 13.74 -8.51
N ARG A 197 -6.33 13.14 -9.26
CA ARG A 197 -6.80 13.73 -10.53
C ARG A 197 -7.50 15.08 -10.37
N LEU A 198 -8.08 15.33 -9.20
CA LEU A 198 -8.97 16.48 -8.97
C LEU A 198 -8.26 17.63 -8.26
N TYR A 199 -7.25 17.32 -7.44
CA TYR A 199 -6.57 18.32 -6.64
C TYR A 199 -5.16 17.90 -6.24
N GLU A 200 -4.38 18.90 -5.87
CA GLU A 200 -3.10 18.78 -5.18
C GLU A 200 -3.20 19.62 -3.90
N ARG A 201 -2.99 19.00 -2.74
CA ARG A 201 -3.11 19.68 -1.44
C ARG A 201 -2.11 19.17 -0.43
N VAL A 202 -1.61 20.08 0.40
CA VAL A 202 -0.87 19.75 1.62
C VAL A 202 -1.85 19.70 2.78
N TYR A 203 -1.72 18.67 3.60
CA TYR A 203 -2.52 18.46 4.80
C TYR A 203 -1.61 18.36 6.03
N THR A 204 -2.14 18.85 7.14
CA THR A 204 -1.66 18.56 8.49
C THR A 204 -2.50 17.43 9.10
N PRO A 205 -1.98 16.67 10.08
CA PRO A 205 -2.77 15.74 10.89
C PRO A 205 -4.02 16.39 11.50
N VAL A 206 -3.90 17.63 11.96
CA VAL A 206 -4.98 18.39 12.61
C VAL A 206 -6.14 18.67 11.67
N GLU A 207 -5.88 18.95 10.39
CA GLU A 207 -6.92 19.12 9.37
C GLU A 207 -7.71 17.83 9.10
N MET A 208 -7.15 16.66 9.40
CA MET A 208 -7.87 15.39 9.40
C MET A 208 -8.59 15.09 10.72
N GLY A 209 -8.52 15.98 11.71
CA GLY A 209 -9.00 15.72 13.07
C GLY A 209 -8.14 14.72 13.85
N LEU A 210 -6.87 14.55 13.46
CA LEU A 210 -5.92 13.64 14.08
C LEU A 210 -4.80 14.41 14.78
N LYS A 211 -4.09 13.73 15.69
CA LYS A 211 -2.94 14.29 16.40
C LYS A 211 -1.65 13.97 15.65
N TYR A 212 -0.65 14.83 15.83
CA TYR A 212 0.72 14.50 15.46
C TYR A 212 1.21 13.27 16.24
N ALA A 213 1.94 12.38 15.57
CA ALA A 213 2.64 11.25 16.16
C ALA A 213 4.14 11.58 16.33
N ALA A 214 4.83 10.84 17.19
CA ALA A 214 6.28 10.83 17.21
C ALA A 214 6.82 9.73 16.27
N PRO A 215 7.97 9.91 15.60
CA PRO A 215 8.57 8.88 14.75
C PRO A 215 8.72 7.51 15.46
N GLU A 216 9.00 7.53 16.75
CA GLU A 216 9.16 6.33 17.58
C GLU A 216 7.85 5.54 17.73
N ASP A 217 6.69 6.20 17.65
CA ASP A 217 5.38 5.55 17.73
C ASP A 217 5.10 4.64 16.52
N LEU A 218 5.74 4.93 15.38
CA LEU A 218 5.54 4.23 14.12
C LEU A 218 6.50 3.06 13.92
N TYR A 219 7.52 2.94 14.78
CA TYR A 219 8.57 1.94 14.61
C TYR A 219 8.01 0.51 14.71
N GLY A 220 8.34 -0.32 13.71
CA GLY A 220 7.86 -1.70 13.58
C GLY A 220 8.56 -2.72 14.48
N GLY A 221 9.44 -2.27 15.38
CA GLY A 221 10.25 -3.15 16.23
C GLY A 221 11.52 -3.66 15.54
N GLY A 222 12.28 -4.44 16.29
CA GLY A 222 13.52 -5.09 15.87
C GLY A 222 13.34 -6.48 15.28
N THR A 223 12.15 -7.07 15.37
CA THR A 223 11.87 -8.42 14.83
C THR A 223 10.55 -8.49 14.06
N PRO A 224 10.40 -9.44 13.11
CA PRO A 224 9.12 -9.69 12.49
C PRO A 224 7.98 -10.01 13.48
N GLY A 225 8.30 -10.62 14.63
CA GLY A 225 7.30 -10.94 15.65
C GLY A 225 6.78 -9.69 16.38
N GLU A 226 7.64 -8.72 16.64
CA GLU A 226 7.24 -7.43 17.21
C GLU A 226 6.34 -6.64 16.23
N ALA A 227 6.70 -6.62 14.94
CA ALA A 227 5.88 -5.99 13.91
C ALA A 227 4.48 -6.64 13.82
N ALA A 228 4.41 -7.98 13.88
CA ALA A 228 3.13 -8.70 13.91
C ALA A 228 2.31 -8.39 15.16
N ALA A 229 2.93 -8.28 16.33
CA ALA A 229 2.23 -7.91 17.56
C ALA A 229 1.62 -6.50 17.48
N ILE A 230 2.30 -5.54 16.83
CA ILE A 230 1.74 -4.21 16.57
C ILE A 230 0.57 -4.30 15.58
N PHE A 231 0.73 -5.04 14.49
CA PHE A 231 -0.32 -5.29 13.50
C PHE A 231 -1.59 -5.85 14.16
N ASP A 232 -1.44 -6.88 15.00
CA ASP A 232 -2.52 -7.49 15.78
C ASP A 232 -3.17 -6.48 16.72
N SER A 233 -2.36 -5.74 17.47
CA SER A 233 -2.84 -4.76 18.44
C SER A 233 -3.66 -3.65 17.76
N VAL A 234 -3.26 -3.23 16.55
CA VAL A 234 -4.02 -2.25 15.78
C VAL A 234 -5.39 -2.80 15.43
N LEU A 235 -5.46 -3.97 14.77
CA LEU A 235 -6.74 -4.55 14.34
C LEU A 235 -7.63 -4.93 15.53
N GLN A 236 -7.05 -5.29 16.67
CA GLN A 236 -7.78 -5.57 17.91
C GLN A 236 -8.23 -4.30 18.66
N GLY A 237 -7.80 -3.12 18.22
CA GLY A 237 -8.11 -1.84 18.86
C GLY A 237 -7.35 -1.57 20.16
N THR A 238 -6.32 -2.36 20.48
CA THR A 238 -5.52 -2.29 21.71
C THR A 238 -4.17 -1.59 21.55
N ALA A 239 -3.79 -1.23 20.31
CA ALA A 239 -2.58 -0.44 20.01
C ALA A 239 -2.66 1.00 20.54
N THR A 240 -1.53 1.69 20.52
CA THR A 240 -1.46 3.10 20.93
C THR A 240 -2.35 3.98 20.05
N GLU A 241 -2.72 5.17 20.55
CA GLU A 241 -3.52 6.13 19.76
C GLU A 241 -2.79 6.53 18.46
N ALA A 242 -1.47 6.74 18.51
CA ALA A 242 -0.67 7.08 17.33
C ALA A 242 -0.69 5.97 16.27
N GLN A 243 -0.49 4.71 16.67
CA GLN A 243 -0.50 3.55 15.78
C GLN A 243 -1.88 3.33 15.14
N ARG A 244 -2.97 3.57 15.89
CA ARG A 244 -4.32 3.50 15.31
C ARG A 244 -4.59 4.67 14.36
N ASN A 245 -4.24 5.89 14.76
CA ASN A 245 -4.49 7.09 13.97
C ASN A 245 -3.74 7.09 12.63
N VAL A 246 -2.49 6.61 12.58
CA VAL A 246 -1.73 6.55 11.31
C VAL A 246 -2.39 5.58 10.31
N VAL A 247 -2.93 4.47 10.80
CA VAL A 247 -3.68 3.51 9.97
C VAL A 247 -5.01 4.11 9.52
N ILE A 248 -5.74 4.78 10.40
CA ILE A 248 -6.97 5.51 10.07
C ILE A 248 -6.69 6.56 8.99
N ALA A 249 -5.60 7.32 9.08
CA ALA A 249 -5.26 8.35 8.12
C ALA A 249 -5.04 7.79 6.70
N ASN A 250 -4.25 6.71 6.59
CA ASN A 250 -3.99 6.06 5.31
C ASN A 250 -5.26 5.39 4.75
N ALA A 251 -6.07 4.75 5.61
CA ALA A 251 -7.35 4.17 5.20
C ALA A 251 -8.36 5.24 4.73
N ALA A 252 -8.49 6.34 5.45
CA ALA A 252 -9.35 7.47 5.11
C ALA A 252 -8.96 8.12 3.78
N CYS A 253 -7.65 8.20 3.48
CA CYS A 253 -7.18 8.64 2.18
C CYS A 253 -7.53 7.64 1.09
N GLY A 254 -7.39 6.33 1.32
CA GLY A 254 -7.81 5.31 0.36
C GLY A 254 -9.30 5.37 0.03
N ILE A 255 -10.14 5.51 1.07
CA ILE A 255 -11.60 5.67 0.92
C ILE A 255 -11.94 6.93 0.10
N SER A 256 -11.27 8.06 0.33
CA SER A 256 -11.56 9.30 -0.40
C SER A 256 -11.14 9.26 -1.87
N ILE A 257 -10.20 8.38 -2.25
CA ILE A 257 -9.89 8.11 -3.66
C ILE A 257 -11.04 7.33 -4.32
N MET A 258 -11.61 6.34 -3.63
CA MET A 258 -12.71 5.52 -4.16
C MET A 258 -14.04 6.29 -4.24
N ASP A 259 -14.35 7.13 -3.25
CA ASP A 259 -15.55 7.98 -3.25
C ASP A 259 -15.21 9.46 -3.06
N LYS A 260 -15.18 10.18 -4.18
CA LYS A 260 -14.87 11.62 -4.24
C LYS A 260 -15.95 12.51 -3.60
N ASN A 261 -17.13 11.98 -3.27
CA ASN A 261 -18.21 12.77 -2.68
C ASN A 261 -18.09 12.86 -1.15
N LEU A 262 -17.23 12.04 -0.55
CA LEU A 262 -17.01 12.04 0.90
C LEU A 262 -16.04 13.15 1.28
N SER A 263 -16.35 13.86 2.37
CA SER A 263 -15.41 14.80 2.97
C SER A 263 -14.29 14.04 3.69
N VAL A 264 -13.17 14.72 3.97
CA VAL A 264 -12.09 14.14 4.79
C VAL A 264 -12.61 13.70 6.17
N ALA A 265 -13.55 14.44 6.75
CA ALA A 265 -14.16 14.07 8.03
C ALA A 265 -14.97 12.78 7.93
N ASP A 266 -15.71 12.58 6.84
CA ASP A 266 -16.50 11.36 6.61
C ASP A 266 -15.59 10.15 6.44
N THR A 267 -14.51 10.26 5.65
CA THR A 267 -13.62 9.12 5.42
C THR A 267 -12.81 8.76 6.66
N VAL A 268 -12.40 9.75 7.46
CA VAL A 268 -11.78 9.51 8.78
C VAL A 268 -12.76 8.83 9.73
N PHE A 269 -14.02 9.26 9.74
CA PHE A 269 -15.06 8.62 10.55
C PHE A 269 -15.28 7.16 10.14
N MET A 270 -15.43 6.88 8.84
CA MET A 270 -15.62 5.51 8.33
C MET A 270 -14.41 4.60 8.65
N ALA A 271 -13.19 5.09 8.47
CA ALA A 271 -11.98 4.33 8.79
C ALA A 271 -11.87 4.06 10.30
N ARG A 272 -12.18 5.06 11.13
CA ARG A 272 -12.20 4.91 12.59
C ARG A 272 -13.25 3.89 13.03
N GLU A 273 -14.46 4.00 12.50
CA GLU A 273 -15.58 3.15 12.87
C GLU A 273 -15.38 1.70 12.39
N SER A 274 -14.77 1.48 11.22
CA SER A 274 -14.30 0.17 10.76
C SER A 274 -13.32 -0.50 11.74
N LEU A 275 -12.37 0.27 12.27
CA LEU A 275 -11.38 -0.23 13.23
C LEU A 275 -11.99 -0.48 14.61
N GLU A 276 -12.70 0.51 15.16
CA GLU A 276 -13.21 0.50 16.54
C GLU A 276 -14.40 -0.45 16.73
N SER A 277 -15.20 -0.70 15.69
CA SER A 277 -16.29 -1.68 15.73
C SER A 277 -15.81 -3.14 15.64
N GLY A 278 -14.55 -3.36 15.27
CA GLY A 278 -13.98 -4.69 15.05
C GLY A 278 -14.21 -5.26 13.64
N ARG A 279 -14.89 -4.55 12.73
CA ARG A 279 -15.12 -5.05 11.36
C ARG A 279 -13.82 -5.24 10.58
N ALA A 280 -12.83 -4.37 10.76
CA ALA A 280 -11.50 -4.56 10.16
C ALA A 280 -10.86 -5.89 10.61
N LEU A 281 -11.03 -6.26 11.88
CA LEU A 281 -10.54 -7.53 12.43
C LEU A 281 -11.32 -8.72 11.89
N GLU A 282 -12.64 -8.59 11.72
CA GLU A 282 -13.48 -9.63 11.10
C GLU A 282 -13.07 -9.88 9.65
N CYS A 283 -12.86 -8.82 8.86
CA CYS A 283 -12.32 -8.91 7.51
C CYS A 283 -10.98 -9.64 7.50
N PHE A 284 -10.05 -9.28 8.39
CA PHE A 284 -8.75 -9.95 8.50
C PHE A 284 -8.87 -11.43 8.85
N ARG A 285 -9.67 -11.79 9.86
CA ARG A 285 -9.89 -13.19 10.25
C ARG A 285 -10.51 -14.02 9.13
N LYS A 286 -11.50 -13.44 8.42
CA LYS A 286 -12.15 -14.07 7.27
C LYS A 286 -11.14 -14.27 6.13
N PHE A 287 -10.33 -13.26 5.83
CA PHE A 287 -9.23 -13.35 4.88
C PHE A 287 -8.26 -14.48 5.23
N VAL A 288 -7.77 -14.54 6.48
CA VAL A 288 -6.87 -15.61 6.93
C VAL A 288 -7.53 -16.98 6.78
N SER A 289 -8.79 -17.13 7.19
CA SER A 289 -9.52 -18.41 7.10
C SER A 289 -9.68 -18.93 5.67
N ILE A 290 -9.77 -18.04 4.68
CA ILE A 290 -9.90 -18.43 3.26
C ILE A 290 -8.54 -18.84 2.69
N ASN A 291 -7.47 -18.18 3.14
CA ASN A 291 -6.14 -18.27 2.53
C ASN A 291 -5.13 -19.09 3.35
N SER A 292 -5.55 -19.89 4.34
CA SER A 292 -4.67 -20.72 5.18
C SER A 292 -4.64 -22.20 4.79
#